data_AF-A0A956AHD4-F1
#
_entry.id   AF-A0A956AHD4-F1
#
_cell.length_a   1.000
_cell.length_b   1.000
_cell.length_c   1.000
_cell.angle_alpha   90.00
_cell.angle_beta   90.00
_cell.angle_gamma   90.00
#
_symmetry.space_group_name_H-M   'P 1'
#
loop_
_entity.id
_entity.type
_entity.pdbx_description
1 polymer ?
#
loop_
_entity_poly.entity_id
_entity_poly.type
_entity_poly.pdbx_seq_one_letter_code
_entity_poly.pdbx_strand_id
1 'polypeptide(L)'
;MAVRKRELVCLLLVSAAANTAQAELKWGAFKDNGCASVEHAPGLRAMSAILWGVPGGASWEDHCARTGASFGDTTFKHPAVCVNTAAKLIEGLTSRNMAMDVLEPILRSTIDTPLAAVIAQGRMTPWPGSSLPGAVPAGDATWKARLAAAVEKKPTRQVKVLGGGLNIWGVFLVPDDACLEKGYQRMARPANWRAASGACSLQHRKLCTRAQLCADGKPVAGSPAGDVWAAVGDHENAWIAIGTAPAGRLCKSHEEVAGTGPAWGIPEADGPETVTGQQTAFRCCP
;
A
#
# COMPACT_ATOMS: atom_id res chain seq x y z
N MET A 1 -28.84 -28.19 -81.48
CA MET A 1 -27.49 -28.21 -80.87
C MET A 1 -27.10 -26.78 -80.52
N ALA A 2 -27.13 -26.41 -79.24
CA ALA A 2 -26.72 -25.07 -78.78
C ALA A 2 -25.95 -25.23 -77.47
N VAL A 3 -24.62 -25.13 -77.55
CA VAL A 3 -23.72 -25.20 -76.40
C VAL A 3 -23.48 -23.78 -75.90
N ARG A 4 -24.01 -23.44 -74.72
CA ARG A 4 -23.76 -22.16 -74.04
C ARG A 4 -22.43 -22.24 -73.28
N LYS A 5 -21.42 -21.50 -73.74
CA LYS A 5 -20.21 -21.16 -72.98
C LYS A 5 -20.61 -20.28 -71.79
N ARG A 6 -20.42 -20.78 -70.56
CA ARG A 6 -20.42 -19.97 -69.34
C ARG A 6 -18.97 -19.73 -68.96
N GLU A 7 -18.52 -18.48 -69.07
CA GLU A 7 -17.23 -18.05 -68.54
C GLU A 7 -17.33 -17.95 -67.02
N LEU A 8 -16.47 -18.70 -66.34
CA LEU A 8 -16.29 -18.69 -64.90
C LEU A 8 -15.18 -17.69 -64.59
N VAL A 9 -15.54 -16.45 -64.25
CA VAL A 9 -14.59 -15.46 -63.75
C VAL A 9 -14.33 -15.79 -62.27
N CYS A 10 -13.24 -16.52 -62.01
CA CYS A 10 -12.72 -16.75 -60.67
C CYS A 10 -12.14 -15.43 -60.12
N LEU A 11 -12.95 -14.68 -59.38
CA LEU A 11 -12.50 -13.57 -58.55
C LEU A 11 -11.68 -14.13 -57.37
N LEU A 12 -10.35 -14.16 -57.52
CA LEU A 12 -9.41 -14.43 -56.44
C LEU A 12 -9.35 -13.21 -55.51
N LEU A 13 -10.21 -13.21 -54.48
CA LEU A 13 -10.09 -12.32 -53.31
C LEU A 13 -8.88 -12.76 -52.48
N VAL A 14 -7.72 -12.17 -52.76
CA VAL A 14 -6.53 -12.28 -51.91
C VAL A 14 -6.74 -11.37 -50.70
N SER A 15 -7.34 -11.91 -49.64
CA SER A 15 -7.43 -11.24 -48.34
C SER A 15 -6.02 -11.18 -47.73
N ALA A 16 -5.34 -10.04 -47.86
CA ALA A 16 -4.12 -9.76 -47.13
C ALA A 16 -4.45 -9.63 -45.64
N ALA A 17 -4.36 -10.74 -44.90
CA ALA A 17 -4.39 -10.72 -43.44
C ALA A 17 -3.13 -10.00 -42.95
N ALA A 18 -3.25 -8.71 -42.67
CA ALA A 18 -2.23 -7.98 -41.92
C ALA A 18 -2.15 -8.60 -40.52
N ASN A 19 -1.19 -9.51 -40.32
CA ASN A 19 -0.82 -10.00 -39.00
C ASN A 19 -0.25 -8.83 -38.21
N THR A 20 -1.14 -8.10 -37.54
CA THR A 20 -0.72 -7.21 -36.46
C THR A 20 -0.26 -8.13 -35.33
N ALA A 21 1.06 -8.32 -35.22
CA ALA A 21 1.66 -8.91 -34.05
C ALA A 21 1.39 -7.97 -32.87
N GLN A 22 0.23 -8.14 -32.25
CA GLN A 22 -0.10 -7.45 -31.01
C GLN A 22 0.91 -7.93 -29.99
N ALA A 23 1.73 -7.01 -29.48
CA ALA A 23 2.66 -7.32 -28.41
C ALA A 23 1.85 -7.90 -27.23
N GLU A 24 2.16 -9.12 -26.85
CA GLU A 24 1.48 -9.77 -25.73
C GLU A 24 1.71 -8.95 -24.44
N LEU A 25 0.63 -8.72 -23.69
CA LEU A 25 0.69 -8.06 -22.40
C LEU A 25 1.48 -8.93 -21.43
N LYS A 26 2.59 -8.39 -20.92
CA LYS A 26 3.43 -9.12 -19.98
C LYS A 26 4.06 -8.21 -18.95
N TRP A 27 4.13 -8.69 -17.72
CA TRP A 27 4.94 -8.06 -16.69
C TRP A 27 6.42 -8.26 -16.99
N GLY A 28 7.22 -7.22 -16.82
CA GLY A 28 8.67 -7.28 -16.85
C GLY A 28 9.26 -7.92 -15.58
N ALA A 29 10.56 -7.73 -15.39
CA ALA A 29 11.22 -8.19 -14.17
C ALA A 29 10.63 -7.51 -12.93
N PHE A 30 10.40 -8.30 -11.89
CA PHE A 30 9.90 -7.80 -10.61
C PHE A 30 11.03 -7.24 -9.76
N LYS A 31 10.76 -6.06 -9.20
CA LYS A 31 11.58 -5.39 -8.19
C LYS A 31 10.95 -5.58 -6.82
N ASP A 32 11.75 -6.00 -5.86
CA ASP A 32 11.40 -6.00 -4.44
C ASP A 32 11.53 -4.57 -3.89
N ASN A 33 10.43 -4.00 -3.41
CA ASN A 33 10.38 -2.68 -2.79
C ASN A 33 10.43 -2.73 -1.26
N GLY A 34 10.68 -3.91 -0.69
CA GLY A 34 10.73 -4.16 0.74
C GLY A 34 9.36 -4.30 1.38
N CYS A 35 9.35 -4.24 2.72
CA CYS A 35 8.13 -4.40 3.49
C CYS A 35 7.23 -3.17 3.34
N ALA A 36 5.97 -3.42 2.98
CA ALA A 36 4.91 -2.44 2.96
C ALA A 36 3.98 -2.65 4.15
N SER A 37 3.58 -1.55 4.77
CA SER A 37 2.50 -1.56 5.75
C SER A 37 1.28 -0.95 5.09
N VAL A 38 0.27 -1.77 4.81
CA VAL A 38 -1.04 -1.28 4.42
C VAL A 38 -1.91 -1.23 5.65
N GLU A 39 -2.71 -0.17 5.78
CA GLU A 39 -3.67 -0.03 6.86
C GLU A 39 -4.54 -1.31 6.94
N HIS A 40 -4.55 -1.94 8.12
CA HIS A 40 -5.20 -3.24 8.42
C HIS A 40 -4.56 -4.52 7.83
N ALA A 41 -3.39 -4.44 7.20
CA ALA A 41 -2.69 -5.61 6.67
C ALA A 41 -1.17 -5.48 6.90
N PRO A 42 -0.69 -5.74 8.13
CA PRO A 42 0.75 -5.85 8.38
C PRO A 42 1.32 -7.08 7.67
N GLY A 43 2.64 -7.14 7.53
CA GLY A 43 3.28 -8.33 6.98
C GLY A 43 3.22 -8.47 5.48
N LEU A 44 3.19 -7.35 4.77
CA LEU A 44 3.20 -7.35 3.31
C LEU A 44 4.57 -6.94 2.81
N ARG A 45 5.03 -7.57 1.73
CA ARG A 45 6.14 -7.15 0.90
C ARG A 45 5.59 -6.56 -0.39
N ALA A 46 6.03 -5.36 -0.75
CA ALA A 46 5.63 -4.72 -2.00
C ALA A 46 6.57 -5.16 -3.12
N MET A 47 6.01 -5.74 -4.17
CA MET A 47 6.72 -6.09 -5.41
C MET A 47 6.20 -5.20 -6.53
N SER A 48 7.05 -4.77 -7.46
CA SER A 48 6.60 -3.99 -8.62
C SER A 48 7.24 -4.45 -9.93
N ALA A 49 6.50 -4.38 -11.04
CA ALA A 49 7.02 -4.59 -12.39
C ALA A 49 6.39 -3.63 -13.40
N ILE A 50 7.09 -3.44 -14.52
CA ILE A 50 6.58 -2.70 -15.67
C ILE A 50 5.64 -3.60 -16.48
N LEU A 51 4.47 -3.11 -16.88
CA LEU A 51 3.59 -3.77 -17.84
C LEU A 51 3.99 -3.39 -19.27
N TRP A 52 4.45 -4.37 -20.03
CA TRP A 52 4.79 -4.23 -21.45
C TRP A 52 3.62 -4.67 -22.34
N GLY A 53 3.62 -4.19 -23.59
CA GLY A 53 2.67 -4.65 -24.61
C GLY A 53 1.30 -3.97 -24.57
N VAL A 54 1.13 -2.88 -23.83
CA VAL A 54 -0.14 -2.11 -23.85
C VAL A 54 -0.30 -1.45 -25.22
N PRO A 55 -1.37 -1.75 -25.99
CA PRO A 55 -1.56 -1.17 -27.31
C PRO A 55 -1.70 0.36 -27.26
N GLY A 56 -1.11 1.04 -28.24
CA GLY A 56 -1.25 2.49 -28.37
C GLY A 56 -2.72 2.89 -28.50
N GLY A 57 -3.17 3.85 -27.69
CA GLY A 57 -4.57 4.30 -27.65
C GLY A 57 -5.50 3.46 -26.76
N ALA A 58 -5.04 2.32 -26.24
CA ALA A 58 -5.79 1.57 -25.23
C ALA A 58 -5.68 2.22 -23.84
N SER A 59 -6.67 1.96 -22.98
CA SER A 59 -6.65 2.35 -21.57
C SER A 59 -5.60 1.50 -20.84
N TRP A 60 -4.51 2.13 -20.41
CA TRP A 60 -3.46 1.40 -19.69
C TRP A 60 -3.95 0.97 -18.31
N GLU A 61 -4.85 1.75 -17.70
CA GLU A 61 -5.49 1.47 -16.42
C GLU A 61 -6.24 0.15 -16.48
N ASP A 62 -7.03 -0.04 -17.54
CA ASP A 62 -7.79 -1.24 -17.82
C ASP A 62 -6.91 -2.47 -18.01
N HIS A 63 -5.82 -2.33 -18.76
CA HIS A 63 -4.88 -3.42 -18.98
C HIS A 63 -4.12 -3.77 -17.70
N CYS A 64 -3.64 -2.78 -16.96
CA CYS A 64 -2.99 -3.00 -15.68
C CYS A 64 -3.92 -3.68 -14.67
N ALA A 65 -5.17 -3.23 -14.55
CA ALA A 65 -6.14 -3.78 -13.61
C ALA A 65 -6.61 -5.21 -13.94
N ARG A 66 -6.44 -5.68 -15.18
CA ARG A 66 -6.84 -7.02 -15.62
C ARG A 66 -5.67 -7.99 -15.81
N THR A 67 -4.43 -7.50 -15.80
CA THR A 67 -3.26 -8.35 -16.01
C THR A 67 -2.78 -8.92 -14.68
N GLY A 68 -3.06 -10.21 -14.46
CA GLY A 68 -2.54 -10.95 -13.31
C GLY A 68 -1.03 -11.16 -13.36
N ALA A 69 -0.45 -11.57 -12.24
CA ALA A 69 0.96 -11.94 -12.14
C ALA A 69 1.14 -13.11 -11.18
N SER A 70 2.19 -13.90 -11.39
CA SER A 70 2.56 -15.01 -10.51
C SER A 70 3.98 -14.82 -9.99
N PHE A 71 4.18 -15.13 -8.70
CA PHE A 71 5.45 -15.03 -7.98
C PHE A 71 5.62 -16.24 -7.09
N GLY A 72 6.59 -17.11 -7.41
CA GLY A 72 6.70 -18.42 -6.77
C GLY A 72 5.36 -19.16 -6.87
N ASP A 73 4.81 -19.57 -5.73
CA ASP A 73 3.54 -20.30 -5.64
C ASP A 73 2.30 -19.39 -5.51
N THR A 74 2.48 -18.06 -5.49
CA THR A 74 1.36 -17.11 -5.33
C THR A 74 0.97 -16.48 -6.66
N THR A 75 -0.32 -16.55 -7.00
CA THR A 75 -0.87 -15.90 -8.20
C THR A 75 -1.85 -14.80 -7.82
N PHE A 76 -1.65 -13.62 -8.38
CA PHE A 76 -2.49 -12.45 -8.23
C PHE A 76 -3.30 -12.25 -9.51
N LYS A 77 -4.62 -12.07 -9.38
CA LYS A 77 -5.49 -11.79 -10.54
C LYS A 77 -5.24 -10.39 -11.12
N HIS A 78 -4.77 -9.46 -10.29
CA HIS A 78 -4.46 -8.08 -10.64
C HIS A 78 -3.47 -7.50 -9.62
N PRO A 79 -2.75 -6.42 -9.97
CA PRO A 79 -1.97 -5.65 -9.00
C PRO A 79 -2.88 -4.97 -7.96
N ALA A 80 -2.31 -4.66 -6.79
CA ALA A 80 -2.97 -3.88 -5.76
C ALA A 80 -3.06 -2.39 -6.14
N VAL A 81 -2.05 -1.87 -6.83
CA VAL A 81 -2.02 -0.48 -7.33
C VAL A 81 -1.40 -0.45 -8.72
N CYS A 82 -1.99 0.36 -9.61
CA CYS A 82 -1.47 0.66 -10.94
C CYS A 82 -0.95 2.10 -10.94
N VAL A 83 0.31 2.30 -11.32
CA VAL A 83 0.96 3.62 -11.33
C VAL A 83 1.58 3.89 -12.70
N ASN A 84 1.22 5.01 -13.29
CA ASN A 84 1.90 5.52 -14.48
C ASN A 84 2.97 6.52 -14.04
N THR A 85 4.25 6.22 -14.29
CA THR A 85 5.36 7.08 -13.83
C THR A 85 5.66 8.24 -14.77
N ALA A 86 5.26 8.16 -16.04
CA ALA A 86 5.30 9.30 -16.96
C ALA A 86 4.25 10.35 -16.61
N ALA A 87 3.12 9.92 -16.03
CA ALA A 87 2.04 10.78 -15.55
C ALA A 87 2.43 11.67 -14.36
N LYS A 88 3.24 11.14 -13.44
CA LYS A 88 3.57 11.84 -12.18
C LYS A 88 4.58 12.97 -12.31
N LEU A 89 5.42 12.96 -13.35
CA LEU A 89 6.28 14.11 -13.67
C LEU A 89 5.45 15.33 -14.12
N ILE A 90 4.24 15.10 -14.66
CA ILE A 90 3.33 16.15 -15.12
C ILE A 90 2.33 16.55 -14.02
N GLU A 91 1.81 15.60 -13.23
CA GLU A 91 0.89 15.86 -12.10
C GLU A 91 1.58 16.35 -10.81
N GLY A 92 2.89 16.21 -10.68
CA GLY A 92 3.69 16.84 -9.63
C GLY A 92 3.59 18.37 -9.63
N LEU A 93 2.97 18.96 -10.65
CA LEU A 93 2.69 20.38 -10.77
C LEU A 93 1.34 20.82 -10.19
N THR A 94 0.40 19.93 -9.81
CA THR A 94 -0.98 20.39 -9.49
C THR A 94 -1.79 19.72 -8.36
N SER A 95 -1.42 18.65 -7.65
CA SER A 95 -2.38 18.09 -6.63
C SER A 95 -1.79 17.26 -5.48
N ARG A 96 -2.19 17.58 -4.23
CA ARG A 96 -1.96 16.75 -3.01
C ARG A 96 -3.26 16.09 -2.55
N ASN A 97 -3.26 14.75 -2.39
CA ASN A 97 -4.01 13.95 -1.39
C ASN A 97 -4.02 12.43 -1.72
N MET A 98 -2.84 11.79 -1.75
CA MET A 98 -2.71 10.35 -1.57
C MET A 98 -1.74 10.07 -0.43
N ALA A 99 -1.99 9.01 0.35
CA ALA A 99 -1.11 8.58 1.43
C ALA A 99 0.31 8.35 0.88
N MET A 100 1.23 9.24 1.26
CA MET A 100 2.63 9.24 0.81
C MET A 100 3.37 7.97 1.24
N ASP A 101 2.85 7.21 2.20
CA ASP A 101 3.50 6.07 2.84
C ASP A 101 3.79 4.86 1.93
N VAL A 102 3.05 4.69 0.83
CA VAL A 102 3.30 3.61 -0.16
C VAL A 102 4.13 4.11 -1.34
N LEU A 103 4.12 5.42 -1.59
CA LEU A 103 4.69 6.03 -2.80
C LEU A 103 6.08 6.63 -2.58
N GLU A 104 6.41 7.05 -1.36
CA GLU A 104 7.70 7.67 -1.04
C GLU A 104 8.91 6.76 -1.31
N PRO A 105 8.91 5.45 -0.98
CA PRO A 105 10.05 4.57 -1.28
C PRO A 105 10.28 4.40 -2.79
N ILE A 106 9.19 4.36 -3.57
CA ILE A 106 9.22 4.24 -5.03
C ILE A 106 9.80 5.52 -5.65
N LEU A 107 9.34 6.68 -5.20
CA LEU A 107 9.78 8.01 -5.66
C LEU A 107 11.24 8.35 -5.31
N ARG A 108 11.71 8.02 -4.10
CA ARG A 108 13.12 8.24 -3.71
C ARG A 108 14.13 7.47 -4.55
N SER A 109 13.71 6.36 -5.15
CA SER A 109 14.60 5.55 -6.00
C SER A 109 14.66 6.00 -7.47
N THR A 110 13.91 7.03 -7.86
CA THR A 110 13.76 7.45 -9.26
C THR A 110 14.14 8.91 -9.56
N ILE A 111 14.50 9.75 -8.58
CA ILE A 111 14.75 11.21 -8.80
C ILE A 111 16.02 11.68 -8.04
N ASP A 112 17.01 12.19 -8.77
CA ASP A 112 18.31 12.71 -8.26
C ASP A 112 18.35 14.26 -8.09
N THR A 113 17.20 14.96 -7.93
CA THR A 113 17.16 16.44 -7.91
C THR A 113 16.46 17.01 -6.66
N PRO A 114 16.96 18.10 -6.02
CA PRO A 114 16.48 18.51 -4.69
C PRO A 114 15.07 19.12 -4.69
N LEU A 115 14.20 18.52 -3.86
CA LEU A 115 12.80 18.84 -3.57
C LEU A 115 12.62 20.11 -2.70
N ALA A 116 13.38 21.18 -2.96
CA ALA A 116 13.43 22.35 -2.08
C ALA A 116 12.50 23.52 -2.47
N ALA A 117 11.56 23.36 -3.41
CA ALA A 117 10.68 24.45 -3.81
C ALA A 117 9.20 24.03 -3.92
N VAL A 118 8.33 24.88 -3.36
CA VAL A 118 6.90 25.06 -3.67
C VAL A 118 5.90 24.30 -2.79
N ILE A 119 5.39 25.02 -1.77
CA ILE A 119 4.17 24.74 -1.01
C ILE A 119 3.19 25.91 -1.28
N ALA A 120 1.92 25.64 -1.65
CA ALA A 120 0.73 26.39 -1.18
C ALA A 120 -0.62 25.83 -1.72
N GLN A 121 -1.52 25.52 -0.76
CA GLN A 121 -2.99 25.69 -0.68
C GLN A 121 -3.99 25.13 -1.74
N GLY A 122 -5.06 24.49 -1.25
CA GLY A 122 -6.38 24.41 -1.91
C GLY A 122 -7.18 23.12 -1.69
N ARG A 123 -8.38 23.21 -1.10
CA ARG A 123 -9.28 22.12 -0.60
C ARG A 123 -10.11 21.40 -1.69
N MET A 124 -10.59 20.17 -1.39
CA MET A 124 -11.83 19.60 -1.96
C MET A 124 -12.63 18.76 -0.95
N THR A 125 -13.96 18.76 -1.14
CA THR A 125 -15.06 18.26 -0.30
C THR A 125 -15.37 16.75 -0.47
N PRO A 126 -16.01 16.09 0.51
CA PRO A 126 -16.28 14.65 0.47
C PRO A 126 -17.55 14.25 -0.30
N TRP A 127 -17.51 13.08 -0.92
CA TRP A 127 -18.63 12.38 -1.58
C TRP A 127 -19.46 11.58 -0.56
N PRO A 128 -20.81 11.60 -0.58
CA PRO A 128 -21.62 10.90 0.41
C PRO A 128 -21.94 9.46 -0.01
N GLY A 129 -21.99 8.56 0.97
CA GLY A 129 -22.74 7.31 0.88
C GLY A 129 -21.92 6.02 0.75
N SER A 130 -21.44 5.50 1.88
CA SER A 130 -21.28 4.05 2.06
C SER A 130 -21.39 3.70 3.54
N SER A 131 -22.51 3.13 3.96
CA SER A 131 -22.65 2.46 5.25
C SER A 131 -21.95 1.09 5.19
N LEU A 132 -21.15 0.78 6.21
CA LEU A 132 -20.52 -0.53 6.40
C LEU A 132 -21.40 -1.39 7.33
N PRO A 133 -21.60 -2.70 7.06
CA PRO A 133 -22.20 -3.61 8.03
C PRO A 133 -21.18 -4.00 9.12
N GLY A 134 -21.71 -4.26 10.31
CA GLY A 134 -20.99 -4.35 11.60
C GLY A 134 -20.00 -5.51 11.78
N ALA A 135 -19.37 -5.47 12.96
CA ALA A 135 -18.29 -6.33 13.41
C ALA A 135 -18.62 -7.85 13.36
N VAL A 136 -17.59 -8.66 13.06
CA VAL A 136 -17.67 -10.13 12.95
C VAL A 136 -16.78 -10.79 14.03
N PRO A 137 -17.19 -11.93 14.65
CA PRO A 137 -16.48 -12.51 15.80
C PRO A 137 -15.23 -13.32 15.42
N ALA A 138 -14.35 -13.51 16.41
CA ALA A 138 -13.00 -14.08 16.30
C ALA A 138 -12.94 -15.62 16.24
N GLY A 139 -11.93 -16.16 15.53
CA GLY A 139 -11.46 -17.56 15.72
C GLY A 139 -11.14 -18.43 14.49
N ASP A 140 -10.93 -17.90 13.28
CA ASP A 140 -10.82 -18.74 12.07
C ASP A 140 -9.45 -18.65 11.35
N ALA A 141 -8.88 -19.80 10.99
CA ALA A 141 -7.62 -20.03 10.27
C ALA A 141 -7.60 -19.47 8.83
N THR A 142 -8.67 -18.81 8.41
CA THR A 142 -8.88 -18.28 7.08
C THR A 142 -8.30 -16.89 6.84
N TRP A 143 -7.53 -16.31 7.77
CA TRP A 143 -7.06 -14.92 7.65
C TRP A 143 -6.24 -14.65 6.38
N LYS A 144 -5.39 -15.59 5.94
CA LYS A 144 -4.63 -15.47 4.67
C LYS A 144 -5.56 -15.42 3.45
N ALA A 145 -6.57 -16.31 3.41
CA ALA A 145 -7.59 -16.34 2.36
C ALA A 145 -8.50 -15.10 2.39
N ARG A 146 -8.79 -14.57 3.58
CA ARG A 146 -9.62 -13.37 3.78
C ARG A 146 -8.86 -12.08 3.48
N LEU A 147 -7.57 -12.02 3.75
CA LEU A 147 -6.72 -10.90 3.33
C LEU A 147 -6.63 -10.84 1.80
N ALA A 148 -6.43 -11.99 1.15
CA ALA A 148 -6.52 -12.08 -0.31
C ALA A 148 -7.89 -11.58 -0.83
N ALA A 149 -9.00 -11.93 -0.16
CA ALA A 149 -10.33 -11.44 -0.50
C ALA A 149 -10.58 -9.95 -0.15
N ALA A 150 -9.92 -9.40 0.88
CA ALA A 150 -10.05 -7.99 1.27
C ALA A 150 -9.28 -7.07 0.31
N VAL A 151 -8.15 -7.54 -0.21
CA VAL A 151 -7.43 -6.90 -1.33
C VAL A 151 -8.27 -6.92 -2.61
N GLU A 152 -9.02 -7.99 -2.86
CA GLU A 152 -9.93 -8.12 -4.03
C GLU A 152 -11.13 -7.14 -3.97
N LYS A 153 -11.55 -6.68 -2.78
CA LYS A 153 -12.78 -5.87 -2.60
C LYS A 153 -12.61 -4.36 -2.66
N LYS A 154 -11.38 -3.81 -2.67
CA LYS A 154 -11.19 -2.35 -2.74
C LYS A 154 -10.97 -1.91 -4.20
N PRO A 155 -11.76 -0.95 -4.73
CA PRO A 155 -11.52 -0.43 -6.07
C PRO A 155 -10.15 0.26 -6.12
N THR A 156 -9.37 -0.11 -7.14
CA THR A 156 -8.09 0.51 -7.47
C THR A 156 -8.26 2.03 -7.57
N ARG A 157 -7.53 2.82 -6.79
CA ARG A 157 -7.53 4.28 -6.97
C ARG A 157 -6.87 4.61 -8.31
N GLN A 158 -7.59 5.32 -9.17
CA GLN A 158 -7.17 5.67 -10.53
C GLN A 158 -6.62 7.10 -10.58
N VAL A 159 -5.58 7.31 -11.39
CA VAL A 159 -4.99 8.61 -11.69
C VAL A 159 -4.63 8.61 -13.18
N LYS A 160 -5.08 9.62 -13.95
CA LYS A 160 -5.11 9.60 -15.43
C LYS A 160 -4.24 10.71 -16.02
N VAL A 161 -3.32 10.39 -16.93
CA VAL A 161 -2.58 11.37 -17.75
C VAL A 161 -2.37 10.87 -19.19
N LEU A 162 -2.34 11.79 -20.15
CA LEU A 162 -2.27 11.55 -21.60
C LEU A 162 -0.84 11.73 -22.14
N GLY A 163 -0.33 10.70 -22.86
CA GLY A 163 0.62 10.84 -23.98
C GLY A 163 2.13 10.80 -23.68
N GLY A 164 2.78 9.67 -24.03
CA GLY A 164 4.24 9.56 -24.21
C GLY A 164 4.90 8.42 -23.41
N GLY A 165 5.47 7.43 -24.10
CA GLY A 165 6.37 6.39 -23.55
C GLY A 165 6.05 5.90 -22.13
N LEU A 166 4.88 5.29 -21.94
CA LEU A 166 4.35 5.00 -20.61
C LEU A 166 5.06 3.79 -19.97
N ASN A 167 5.93 4.03 -19.00
CA ASN A 167 6.31 3.00 -18.03
C ASN A 167 5.17 2.83 -17.03
N ILE A 168 4.32 1.85 -17.29
CA ILE A 168 3.17 1.47 -16.46
C ILE A 168 3.67 0.47 -15.42
N TRP A 169 3.52 0.77 -14.14
CA TRP A 169 3.94 -0.09 -13.05
C TRP A 169 2.74 -0.70 -12.34
N GLY A 170 2.79 -2.01 -12.09
CA GLY A 170 1.89 -2.70 -11.17
C GLY A 170 2.61 -2.94 -9.85
N VAL A 171 1.97 -2.61 -8.72
CA VAL A 171 2.45 -2.95 -7.37
C VAL A 171 1.60 -4.09 -6.82
N PHE A 172 2.25 -5.14 -6.34
CA PHE A 172 1.67 -6.33 -5.75
C PHE A 172 2.06 -6.41 -4.28
N LEU A 173 1.11 -6.82 -3.44
CA LEU A 173 1.32 -6.96 -2.00
C LEU A 173 1.34 -8.45 -1.67
N VAL A 174 2.52 -8.96 -1.34
CA VAL A 174 2.75 -10.38 -1.06
C VAL A 174 2.82 -10.56 0.46
N PRO A 175 2.04 -11.46 1.06
CA PRO A 175 2.23 -11.83 2.46
C PRO A 175 3.66 -12.33 2.68
N ASP A 176 4.35 -11.75 3.66
CA ASP A 176 5.70 -12.11 4.04
C ASP A 176 5.83 -12.02 5.57
N ASP A 177 6.04 -13.17 6.20
CA ASP A 177 6.22 -13.27 7.64
C ASP A 177 7.47 -12.49 8.11
N ALA A 178 8.51 -12.37 7.26
CA ALA A 178 9.66 -11.52 7.56
C ALA A 178 9.28 -10.03 7.64
N CYS A 179 8.21 -9.62 6.96
CA CYS A 179 7.66 -8.27 7.08
C CYS A 179 6.74 -8.09 8.29
N LEU A 180 6.16 -9.17 8.84
CA LEU A 180 5.46 -9.11 10.14
C LEU A 180 6.45 -8.88 11.27
N GLU A 181 7.61 -9.54 11.20
CA GLU A 181 8.55 -9.56 12.31
C GLU A 181 9.42 -8.31 12.39
N LYS A 182 9.68 -7.61 11.28
CA LYS A 182 10.72 -6.57 11.22
C LYS A 182 10.26 -5.13 11.43
N GLY A 183 8.96 -4.86 11.46
CA GLY A 183 8.44 -3.48 11.45
C GLY A 183 7.51 -3.12 12.60
N TYR A 184 7.41 -1.81 12.86
CA TYR A 184 6.29 -1.23 13.60
C TYR A 184 5.05 -1.20 12.69
N GLN A 185 3.95 -1.78 13.17
CA GLN A 185 2.65 -1.75 12.50
C GLN A 185 1.97 -0.43 12.82
N ARG A 186 1.63 0.37 11.80
CA ARG A 186 0.83 1.58 12.01
C ARG A 186 -0.60 1.22 12.37
N MET A 187 -1.15 1.92 13.34
CA MET A 187 -2.52 1.71 13.78
C MET A 187 -3.49 2.44 12.87
N ALA A 188 -4.49 1.71 12.37
CA ALA A 188 -5.66 2.33 11.78
C ALA A 188 -6.51 2.99 12.88
N ARG A 189 -7.28 4.02 12.53
CA ARG A 189 -8.17 4.67 13.50
C ARG A 189 -9.40 3.79 13.78
N PRO A 190 -9.92 3.77 15.03
CA PRO A 190 -9.41 4.45 16.22
C PRO A 190 -8.16 3.77 16.80
N ALA A 191 -7.13 4.57 17.10
CA ALA A 191 -5.83 4.04 17.47
C ALA A 191 -5.64 3.93 19.00
N ASN A 192 -6.36 3.02 19.67
CA ASN A 192 -6.22 2.83 21.13
C ASN A 192 -5.39 1.59 21.50
N TRP A 193 -4.82 1.59 22.71
CA TRP A 193 -3.94 0.54 23.20
C TRP A 193 -4.62 -0.84 23.18
N ARG A 194 -5.91 -0.90 23.51
CA ARG A 194 -6.69 -2.15 23.51
C ARG A 194 -6.84 -2.73 22.11
N ALA A 195 -6.98 -1.90 21.09
CA ALA A 195 -7.00 -2.34 19.69
C ALA A 195 -5.64 -2.91 19.27
N ALA A 196 -4.53 -2.28 19.66
CA ALA A 196 -3.19 -2.81 19.41
C ALA A 196 -2.97 -4.18 20.11
N SER A 197 -3.38 -4.28 21.38
CA SER A 197 -3.31 -5.51 22.16
C SER A 197 -4.16 -6.63 21.58
N GLY A 198 -5.39 -6.30 21.14
CA GLY A 198 -6.28 -7.22 20.43
C GLY A 198 -5.69 -7.69 19.10
N ALA A 199 -5.08 -6.79 18.32
CA ALA A 199 -4.45 -7.13 17.06
C ALA A 199 -3.27 -8.11 17.24
N CYS A 200 -2.48 -7.99 18.31
CA CYS A 200 -1.46 -8.96 18.64
C CYS A 200 -2.04 -10.29 19.15
N SER A 201 -3.10 -10.23 19.97
CA SER A 201 -3.78 -11.43 20.46
C SER A 201 -4.35 -12.29 19.32
N LEU A 202 -4.87 -11.66 18.26
CA LEU A 202 -5.33 -12.35 17.04
C LEU A 202 -4.20 -13.11 16.32
N GLN A 203 -2.94 -12.73 16.55
CA GLN A 203 -1.76 -13.38 16.01
C GLN A 203 -1.13 -14.38 17.00
N HIS A 204 -1.83 -14.70 18.09
CA HIS A 204 -1.30 -15.49 19.22
C HIS A 204 -0.01 -14.92 19.80
N ARG A 205 0.10 -13.59 19.80
CA ARG A 205 1.26 -12.84 20.27
C ARG A 205 0.80 -11.78 21.27
N LYS A 206 1.75 -11.12 21.93
CA LYS A 206 1.49 -10.00 22.85
C LYS A 206 2.07 -8.72 22.29
N LEU A 207 1.63 -7.56 22.81
CA LEU A 207 2.37 -6.33 22.57
C LEU A 207 3.79 -6.49 23.10
N CYS A 208 4.77 -6.10 22.30
CA CYS A 208 6.15 -6.04 22.75
C CYS A 208 6.26 -5.09 23.95
N THR A 209 7.09 -5.45 24.93
CA THR A 209 7.47 -4.53 26.01
C THR A 209 8.42 -3.46 25.50
N ARG A 210 8.61 -2.39 26.28
CA ARG A 210 9.62 -1.37 26.00
C ARG A 210 11.00 -1.99 25.83
N ALA A 211 11.39 -2.93 26.68
CA ALA A 211 12.69 -3.60 26.60
C ALA A 211 12.86 -4.39 25.28
N GLN A 212 11.78 -4.95 24.73
CA GLN A 212 11.81 -5.64 23.45
C GLN A 212 11.82 -4.68 22.26
N LEU A 213 11.19 -3.51 22.38
CA LEU A 213 11.17 -2.50 21.31
C LEU A 213 12.39 -1.60 21.30
N CYS A 214 13.06 -1.44 22.43
CA CYS A 214 14.15 -0.49 22.61
C CYS A 214 15.36 -1.17 23.26
N ALA A 215 16.37 -1.45 22.44
CA ALA A 215 17.67 -1.92 22.90
C ALA A 215 18.63 -0.72 22.98
N ASP A 216 19.33 -0.55 24.11
CA ASP A 216 20.29 0.54 24.34
C ASP A 216 19.72 1.95 24.05
N GLY A 217 18.45 2.15 24.40
CA GLY A 217 17.74 3.41 24.18
C GLY A 217 17.37 3.69 22.72
N LYS A 218 17.43 2.68 21.83
CA LYS A 218 17.14 2.80 20.40
C LYS A 218 16.09 1.79 19.92
N PRO A 219 15.15 2.19 19.04
CA PRO A 219 14.19 1.29 18.44
C PRO A 219 14.86 0.16 17.65
N VAL A 220 14.55 -1.09 17.99
CA VAL A 220 15.15 -2.26 17.33
C VAL A 220 14.70 -2.42 15.86
N ALA A 221 13.58 -1.80 15.49
CA ALA A 221 13.02 -1.81 14.13
C ALA A 221 13.24 -0.47 13.38
N GLY A 222 14.17 0.36 13.86
CA GLY A 222 14.44 1.69 13.32
C GLY A 222 13.44 2.76 13.80
N SER A 223 13.76 4.02 13.55
CA SER A 223 12.96 5.17 14.02
C SER A 223 12.14 5.76 12.88
N PRO A 224 10.79 5.64 12.89
CA PRO A 224 9.97 6.31 11.88
C PRO A 224 10.09 7.84 11.95
N ALA A 225 9.83 8.51 10.82
CA ALA A 225 9.83 9.97 10.76
C ALA A 225 8.65 10.56 11.55
N GLY A 226 8.89 11.64 12.29
CA GLY A 226 7.85 12.37 13.03
C GLY A 226 7.65 11.94 14.49
N ASP A 227 6.55 12.41 15.11
CA ASP A 227 6.15 12.07 16.48
C ASP A 227 5.32 10.78 16.47
N VAL A 228 5.98 9.65 16.73
CA VAL A 228 5.38 8.32 16.64
C VAL A 228 5.46 7.63 17.99
N TRP A 229 4.29 7.22 18.50
CA TRP A 229 4.13 6.51 19.77
C TRP A 229 3.77 5.04 19.52
N ALA A 230 4.54 4.13 20.10
CA ALA A 230 4.29 2.70 20.03
C ALA A 230 3.58 2.21 21.30
N ALA A 231 2.45 1.51 21.14
CA ALA A 231 1.80 0.80 22.23
C ALA A 231 2.72 -0.35 22.69
N VAL A 232 2.92 -0.46 24.00
CA VAL A 232 3.77 -1.50 24.61
C VAL A 232 3.00 -2.35 25.62
N GLY A 233 3.48 -3.57 25.83
CA GLY A 233 2.88 -4.54 26.74
C GLY A 233 3.27 -4.40 28.21
N ASP A 234 3.99 -3.35 28.61
CA ASP A 234 4.46 -3.16 30.00
C ASP A 234 3.29 -2.99 30.99
N HIS A 235 2.26 -2.22 30.62
CA HIS A 235 0.96 -2.13 31.32
C HIS A 235 -0.14 -1.60 30.39
N GLU A 236 -1.39 -1.61 30.86
CA GLU A 236 -2.51 -1.05 30.09
C GLU A 236 -2.26 0.44 29.80
N ASN A 237 -2.53 0.84 28.56
CA ASN A 237 -2.30 2.18 28.02
C ASN A 237 -0.85 2.68 28.13
N ALA A 238 0.14 1.78 28.11
CA ALA A 238 1.55 2.15 28.05
C ALA A 238 1.99 2.48 26.62
N TRP A 239 2.70 3.60 26.45
CA TRP A 239 3.20 4.07 25.16
C TRP A 239 4.64 4.56 25.26
N ILE A 240 5.44 4.26 24.24
CA ILE A 240 6.83 4.74 24.13
C ILE A 240 7.03 5.54 22.84
N ALA A 241 7.85 6.58 22.88
CA ALA A 241 8.20 7.33 21.67
C ALA A 241 9.24 6.57 20.84
N ILE A 242 8.89 6.20 19.61
CA ILE A 242 9.81 5.52 18.66
C ILE A 242 10.18 6.43 17.49
N GLY A 243 9.44 7.52 17.31
CA GLY A 243 9.65 8.48 16.24
C GLY A 243 10.90 9.35 16.43
N THR A 244 11.38 9.92 15.32
CA THR A 244 12.54 10.83 15.29
C THR A 244 12.26 12.21 15.87
N ALA A 245 10.99 12.57 16.09
CA ALA A 245 10.61 13.87 16.60
C ALA A 245 9.71 13.79 17.85
N PRO A 246 9.85 14.77 18.77
CA PRO A 246 11.01 15.63 18.92
C PRO A 246 12.20 14.87 19.50
N ALA A 247 13.39 15.46 19.33
CA ALA A 247 14.63 14.88 19.82
C ALA A 247 14.61 14.66 21.35
N GLY A 248 15.30 13.61 21.81
CA GLY A 248 15.48 13.32 23.24
C GLY A 248 14.33 12.59 23.93
N ARG A 249 13.24 12.28 23.22
CA ARG A 249 12.16 11.39 23.71
C ARG A 249 12.33 9.93 23.32
N LEU A 250 13.24 9.62 22.39
CA LEU A 250 13.36 8.29 21.81
C LEU A 250 13.48 7.21 22.89
N CYS A 251 12.65 6.17 22.77
CA CYS A 251 12.54 5.07 23.71
C CYS A 251 12.16 5.45 25.15
N LYS A 252 11.61 6.65 25.37
CA LYS A 252 10.99 7.03 26.66
C LYS A 252 9.49 6.74 26.65
N SER A 253 8.95 6.35 27.79
CA SER A 253 7.52 6.23 27.98
C SER A 253 6.85 7.60 28.03
N HIS A 254 5.55 7.64 27.77
CA HIS A 254 4.79 8.88 27.88
C HIS A 254 4.86 9.44 29.32
N GLU A 255 4.79 8.57 30.32
CA GLU A 255 4.92 8.90 31.75
C GLU A 255 6.28 9.54 32.06
N GLU A 256 7.38 9.06 31.47
CA GLU A 256 8.70 9.66 31.67
C GLU A 256 8.82 11.05 31.03
N VAL A 257 8.10 11.29 29.93
CA VAL A 257 8.15 12.57 29.20
C VAL A 257 7.20 13.60 29.80
N ALA A 258 5.99 13.18 30.19
CA ALA A 258 4.90 14.06 30.61
C ALA A 258 4.58 13.99 32.11
N GLY A 259 5.20 13.08 32.85
CA GLY A 259 4.94 12.82 34.27
C GLY A 259 3.72 11.95 34.56
N THR A 260 2.84 11.74 33.56
CA THR A 260 1.63 10.92 33.68
C THR A 260 1.39 10.10 32.42
N GLY A 261 0.55 9.07 32.54
CA GLY A 261 0.04 8.34 31.38
C GLY A 261 -0.77 9.26 30.46
N PRO A 262 -0.87 8.93 29.17
CA PRO A 262 -1.64 9.75 28.25
C PRO A 262 -3.13 9.67 28.56
N ALA A 263 -3.84 10.78 28.37
CA ALA A 263 -5.31 10.83 28.44
C ALA A 263 -5.99 10.17 27.22
N TRP A 264 -5.20 9.86 26.19
CA TRP A 264 -5.60 9.19 24.96
C TRP A 264 -5.16 7.72 24.96
N GLY A 265 -5.59 6.97 23.94
CA GLY A 265 -5.23 5.56 23.80
C GLY A 265 -6.08 4.61 24.65
N ILE A 266 -7.13 5.14 25.28
CA ILE A 266 -8.16 4.41 26.03
C ILE A 266 -9.41 4.21 25.16
N PRO A 267 -10.34 3.30 25.51
CA PRO A 267 -11.55 3.08 24.71
C PRO A 267 -12.43 4.33 24.54
N GLU A 268 -12.43 5.22 25.53
CA GLU A 268 -13.26 6.43 25.57
C GLU A 268 -12.59 7.65 24.92
N ALA A 269 -11.28 7.57 24.67
CA ALA A 269 -10.50 8.61 24.01
C ALA A 269 -9.52 7.94 23.05
N ASP A 270 -9.84 8.02 21.76
CA ASP A 270 -9.02 7.54 20.65
C ASP A 270 -7.53 7.91 20.85
N GLY A 271 -6.65 7.20 20.13
CA GLY A 271 -5.21 7.49 20.13
C GLY A 271 -4.86 8.98 19.92
N PRO A 272 -3.59 9.33 20.15
CA PRO A 272 -3.12 10.71 20.21
C PRO A 272 -3.70 11.51 19.05
N GLU A 273 -4.41 12.58 19.39
CA GLU A 273 -5.31 13.25 18.47
C GLU A 273 -4.59 13.69 17.20
N THR A 274 -5.28 13.55 16.05
CA THR A 274 -4.85 14.11 14.76
C THR A 274 -4.58 15.61 14.78
N VAL A 275 -5.05 16.32 15.81
CA VAL A 275 -4.79 17.75 16.00
C VAL A 275 -3.28 18.02 16.22
N THR A 276 -2.55 17.05 16.77
CA THR A 276 -1.11 17.21 17.10
C THR A 276 -0.16 16.62 16.06
N GLY A 277 -0.69 15.92 15.04
CA GLY A 277 0.13 15.25 14.02
C GLY A 277 0.87 14.00 14.52
N GLN A 278 0.53 13.50 15.71
CA GLN A 278 1.10 12.30 16.29
C GLN A 278 0.61 11.04 15.56
N GLN A 279 1.52 10.11 15.33
CA GLN A 279 1.21 8.80 14.75
C GLN A 279 1.31 7.72 15.82
N THR A 280 0.55 6.64 15.63
CA THR A 280 0.57 5.49 16.51
C THR A 280 1.02 4.24 15.77
N ALA A 281 1.76 3.43 16.51
CA ALA A 281 2.20 2.15 16.03
C ALA A 281 2.15 1.10 17.15
N PHE A 282 2.37 -0.14 16.78
CA PHE A 282 2.57 -1.24 17.72
C PHE A 282 3.43 -2.30 17.05
N ARG A 283 3.95 -3.24 17.84
CA ARG A 283 4.59 -4.45 17.31
C ARG A 283 4.26 -5.60 18.22
N CYS A 284 4.07 -6.76 17.62
CA CYS A 284 3.73 -7.98 18.34
C CYS A 284 5.00 -8.81 18.58
N CYS A 285 5.18 -9.25 19.82
CA CYS A 285 6.26 -10.12 20.25
C CYS A 285 5.68 -11.49 20.67
N PRO A 286 6.48 -12.56 20.60
CA PRO A 286 6.11 -13.87 21.16
C PRO A 286 5.64 -13.77 22.62
#